data_AF-A0A1Z5JH44-F1
#
_entry.id   AF-A0A1Z5JH44-F1
#
_cell.length_a   1.000
_cell.length_b   1.000
_cell.length_c   1.000
_cell.angle_alpha   90.00
_cell.angle_beta   90.00
_cell.angle_gamma   90.00
#
_symmetry.space_group_name_H-M   'P 1'
#
loop_
_entity.id
_entity.type
_entity.pdbx_description
1 polymer ?
#
loop_
_entity_poly.entity_id
_entity_poly.type
_entity_poly.pdbx_seq_one_letter_code
_entity_poly.pdbx_strand_id
1 'polypeptide(L)'
;MAKEVMINGDKSAQLIALENGLQRYQAEHPLKTSAVKMSEVEDIALRMQKKRENRIPITFAVRKRFLEKCREIASQRNHKTRIHLEDLLRFRDELREEVQSPRSQVASFFEIFGFPNESEMLLSVLEKGVERVTSEIKHNYFYYQDFSFYYTRIISWWPWLRNPFAKYLLTVLAYYFFTPVFFCWIVDDEKVCPNIPERGPYAGWLTAMYFASATLSTVGYGDVSVIDANLEQPRWHVLMGILYMILSMAVLVTAISAVVSSTGNPLDRMHDWAMDHFVRSVDKEKFLYQLIHRTYMVKFSIIAVEFLALNLIGVLLARIFVRLSEEETQQWTWMTTFYWAVQTTTTIGYGDLDMPFDMRWVQIIFLVFSTYFVGDSLGRLGSLSREIGAVRRQYAWDRREVSEGLIIDMQAEEHDDKIDQYEFALASLLVLQKVTYDDIKPIMDKFRVLAGNNDYISIEDQALDQSNRTNSMNCDASDGELYALYE
;
A
#
# COMPACT_ATOMS: atom_id res chain seq x y z
N MET A 1 -34.85 -63.71 -27.29
CA MET A 1 -33.99 -63.26 -28.40
C MET A 1 -34.60 -62.17 -29.28
N ALA A 2 -35.86 -62.24 -29.76
CA ALA A 2 -36.42 -61.17 -30.62
C ALA A 2 -36.74 -59.83 -29.91
N LYS A 3 -36.94 -59.83 -28.57
CA LYS A 3 -37.20 -58.61 -27.78
C LYS A 3 -35.93 -57.86 -27.34
N GLU A 4 -34.79 -58.52 -27.23
CA GLU A 4 -33.51 -57.88 -26.86
C GLU A 4 -32.83 -57.17 -28.03
N VAL A 5 -33.05 -57.64 -29.27
CA VAL A 5 -32.50 -57.00 -30.47
C VAL A 5 -33.20 -55.66 -30.78
N MET A 6 -34.51 -55.55 -30.51
CA MET A 6 -35.23 -54.29 -30.73
C MET A 6 -34.92 -53.20 -29.68
N ILE A 7 -34.60 -53.57 -28.44
CA ILE A 7 -34.27 -52.59 -27.38
C ILE A 7 -32.86 -52.00 -27.58
N ASN A 8 -31.91 -52.77 -28.14
CA ASN A 8 -30.57 -52.26 -28.45
C ASN A 8 -30.53 -51.39 -29.72
N GLY A 9 -31.36 -51.67 -30.73
CA GLY A 9 -31.45 -50.85 -31.95
C GLY A 9 -32.05 -49.46 -31.70
N ASP A 10 -33.03 -49.36 -30.80
CA ASP A 10 -33.66 -48.07 -30.45
C ASP A 10 -32.73 -47.21 -29.57
N LYS A 11 -31.97 -47.82 -28.65
CA LYS A 11 -30.95 -47.12 -27.86
C LYS A 11 -29.77 -46.62 -28.71
N SER A 12 -29.33 -47.38 -29.72
CA SER A 12 -28.27 -46.90 -30.63
C SER A 12 -28.76 -45.76 -31.52
N ALA A 13 -30.01 -45.83 -32.00
CA ALA A 13 -30.59 -44.75 -32.79
C ALA A 13 -30.78 -43.46 -31.96
N GLN A 14 -31.17 -43.58 -30.69
CA GLN A 14 -31.29 -42.44 -29.78
C GLN A 14 -29.93 -41.85 -29.38
N LEU A 15 -28.89 -42.68 -29.20
CA LEU A 15 -27.53 -42.19 -28.94
C LEU A 15 -26.95 -41.45 -30.15
N ILE A 16 -27.15 -41.97 -31.36
CA ILE A 16 -26.70 -41.33 -32.60
C ILE A 16 -27.47 -40.03 -32.86
N ALA A 17 -28.77 -39.98 -32.54
CA ALA A 17 -29.56 -38.74 -32.61
C ALA A 17 -29.11 -37.71 -31.56
N LEU A 18 -28.75 -38.14 -30.36
CA LEU A 18 -28.21 -37.28 -29.30
C LEU A 18 -26.81 -36.76 -29.67
N GLU A 19 -25.95 -37.60 -30.24
CA GLU A 19 -24.58 -37.24 -30.63
C GLU A 19 -24.56 -36.30 -31.84
N ASN A 20 -25.44 -36.53 -32.82
CA ASN A 20 -25.67 -35.60 -33.93
C ASN A 20 -26.35 -34.30 -33.48
N GLY A 21 -27.24 -34.37 -32.48
CA GLY A 21 -27.81 -33.19 -31.81
C GLY A 21 -26.76 -32.40 -31.04
N LEU A 22 -25.82 -33.08 -30.37
CA LEU A 22 -24.71 -32.46 -29.65
C LEU A 22 -23.69 -31.85 -30.61
N GLN A 23 -23.40 -32.49 -31.74
CA GLN A 23 -22.53 -31.95 -32.79
C GLN A 23 -23.17 -30.78 -33.53
N ARG A 24 -24.48 -30.81 -33.80
CA ARG A 24 -25.21 -29.64 -34.33
C ARG A 24 -25.29 -28.51 -33.30
N TYR A 25 -25.54 -28.83 -32.04
CA TYR A 25 -25.49 -27.86 -30.95
C TYR A 25 -24.07 -27.27 -30.80
N GLN A 26 -23.00 -28.05 -30.93
CA GLN A 26 -21.61 -27.56 -30.88
C GLN A 26 -21.18 -26.82 -32.16
N ALA A 27 -21.82 -27.09 -33.31
CA ALA A 27 -21.58 -26.37 -34.56
C ALA A 27 -22.36 -25.04 -34.63
N GLU A 28 -23.57 -24.98 -34.05
CA GLU A 28 -24.40 -23.77 -33.91
C GLU A 28 -24.04 -22.97 -32.64
N HIS A 29 -23.49 -23.63 -31.62
CA HIS A 29 -23.01 -23.09 -30.35
C HIS A 29 -21.60 -23.64 -30.09
N PRO A 30 -20.56 -23.19 -30.82
CA PRO A 30 -19.18 -23.54 -30.49
C PRO A 30 -19.00 -23.23 -29.01
N LEU A 31 -18.55 -24.22 -28.22
CA LEU A 31 -18.15 -24.02 -26.83
C LEU A 31 -16.97 -23.04 -26.81
N LYS A 32 -17.33 -21.77 -26.89
CA LYS A 32 -16.53 -20.58 -26.75
C LYS A 32 -17.19 -19.75 -25.66
N THR A 33 -16.43 -19.59 -24.57
CA THR A 33 -16.32 -18.34 -23.81
C THR A 33 -17.59 -17.78 -23.15
N SER A 34 -17.72 -18.02 -21.83
CA SER A 34 -18.41 -17.08 -20.92
C SER A 34 -17.45 -15.98 -20.43
N ALA A 35 -16.64 -15.45 -21.35
CA ALA A 35 -15.96 -14.19 -21.20
C ALA A 35 -16.15 -13.48 -22.53
N VAL A 36 -16.56 -12.22 -22.50
CA VAL A 36 -16.30 -11.25 -23.58
C VAL A 36 -14.96 -11.61 -24.25
N LYS A 37 -14.88 -11.63 -25.60
CA LYS A 37 -13.65 -11.93 -26.37
C LYS A 37 -12.44 -11.22 -25.74
N MET A 38 -11.80 -11.87 -24.77
CA MET A 38 -10.77 -11.27 -23.95
C MET A 38 -9.49 -11.48 -24.72
N SER A 39 -8.83 -10.37 -25.01
CA SER A 39 -7.60 -10.34 -25.77
C SER A 39 -6.44 -10.97 -24.98
N GLU A 40 -5.34 -11.33 -25.64
CA GLU A 40 -4.23 -12.03 -24.97
C GLU A 40 -3.62 -11.21 -23.82
N VAL A 41 -3.44 -9.89 -24.03
CA VAL A 41 -2.94 -8.98 -23.01
C VAL A 41 -3.88 -8.91 -21.79
N GLU A 42 -5.19 -8.92 -22.01
CA GLU A 42 -6.18 -8.88 -20.91
C GLU A 42 -6.17 -10.17 -20.10
N ASP A 43 -6.06 -11.34 -20.74
CA ASP A 43 -5.91 -12.62 -20.03
C ASP A 43 -4.61 -12.68 -19.22
N ILE A 44 -3.50 -12.20 -19.77
CA ILE A 44 -2.22 -12.11 -19.06
C ILE A 44 -2.36 -11.20 -17.83
N ALA A 45 -2.96 -10.02 -17.99
CA ALA A 45 -3.18 -9.06 -16.91
C ALA A 45 -4.02 -9.68 -15.78
N LEU A 46 -5.13 -10.35 -16.14
CA LEU A 46 -6.02 -11.00 -15.18
C LEU A 46 -5.32 -12.13 -14.42
N ARG A 47 -4.55 -12.99 -15.11
CA ARG A 47 -3.77 -14.06 -14.47
C ARG A 47 -2.71 -13.50 -13.50
N MET A 48 -2.03 -12.43 -13.87
CA MET A 48 -1.04 -11.77 -13.01
C MET A 48 -1.69 -11.13 -11.78
N GLN A 49 -2.86 -10.50 -11.93
CA GLN A 49 -3.62 -9.94 -10.82
C GLN A 49 -4.04 -11.03 -9.82
N LYS A 50 -4.65 -12.12 -10.29
CA LYS A 50 -5.02 -13.26 -9.43
C LYS A 50 -3.82 -13.87 -8.69
N LYS A 51 -2.65 -13.93 -9.33
CA LYS A 51 -1.41 -14.38 -8.67
C LYS A 51 -0.97 -13.43 -7.57
N ARG A 52 -1.08 -12.11 -7.76
CA ARG A 52 -0.73 -11.10 -6.74
C ARG A 52 -1.66 -11.14 -5.53
N GLU A 53 -2.97 -11.30 -5.76
CA GLU A 53 -4.00 -11.36 -4.71
C GLU A 53 -3.84 -12.62 -3.82
N ASN A 54 -3.40 -13.74 -4.39
CA ASN A 54 -3.26 -15.03 -3.70
C ASN A 54 -1.88 -15.28 -3.06
N ARG A 55 -1.09 -14.24 -2.82
CA ARG A 55 0.24 -14.35 -2.19
C ARG A 55 0.14 -14.66 -0.70
N ILE A 56 0.97 -15.60 -0.24
CA ILE A 56 1.12 -15.93 1.18
C ILE A 56 1.93 -14.81 1.87
N PRO A 57 1.44 -14.19 2.95
CA PRO A 57 2.24 -13.27 3.75
C PRO A 57 3.31 -14.04 4.53
N ILE A 58 4.58 -13.63 4.45
CA ILE A 58 5.71 -14.24 5.17
C ILE A 58 6.64 -13.16 5.74
N THR A 59 7.36 -13.44 6.83
CA THR A 59 8.39 -12.51 7.32
C THR A 59 9.65 -12.55 6.47
N PHE A 60 10.50 -11.53 6.59
CA PHE A 60 11.81 -11.51 5.93
C PHE A 60 12.69 -12.69 6.37
N ALA A 61 12.69 -13.03 7.66
CA ALA A 61 13.42 -14.16 8.21
C ALA A 61 12.97 -15.50 7.60
N VAL A 62 11.65 -15.72 7.50
CA VAL A 62 11.08 -16.92 6.87
C VAL A 62 11.46 -17.01 5.40
N ARG A 63 11.38 -15.90 4.65
CA ARG A 63 11.77 -15.87 3.24
C ARG A 63 13.25 -16.22 3.06
N LYS A 64 14.11 -15.65 3.92
CA LYS A 64 15.55 -15.91 3.92
C LYS A 64 15.82 -17.39 4.20
N ARG A 65 15.25 -17.94 5.28
CA ARG A 65 15.37 -19.36 5.65
C ARG A 65 14.90 -20.30 4.53
N PHE A 66 13.76 -20.00 3.90
CA PHE A 66 13.25 -20.75 2.76
C PHE A 66 14.24 -20.78 1.59
N LEU A 67 14.70 -19.59 1.15
CA LEU A 67 15.59 -19.48 -0.01
C LEU A 67 16.97 -20.08 0.25
N GLU A 68 17.53 -19.91 1.46
CA GLU A 68 18.81 -20.50 1.85
C GLU A 68 18.74 -22.03 1.83
N LYS A 69 17.69 -22.63 2.43
CA LYS A 69 17.54 -24.09 2.44
C LYS A 69 17.31 -24.65 1.04
N CYS A 70 16.47 -23.99 0.23
CA CYS A 70 16.29 -24.40 -1.16
C CYS A 70 17.58 -24.28 -1.99
N ARG A 71 18.42 -23.26 -1.76
CA ARG A 71 19.73 -23.12 -2.42
C ARG A 71 20.71 -24.21 -1.99
N GLU A 72 20.72 -24.58 -0.72
CA GLU A 72 21.54 -25.68 -0.19
C GLU A 72 21.15 -27.02 -0.83
N ILE A 73 19.85 -27.32 -0.89
CA ILE A 73 19.34 -28.55 -1.54
C ILE A 73 19.66 -28.53 -3.03
N ALA A 74 19.48 -27.39 -3.70
CA ALA A 74 19.76 -27.26 -5.12
C ALA A 74 21.26 -27.46 -5.41
N SER A 75 22.16 -26.88 -4.60
CA SER A 75 23.61 -27.00 -4.81
C SER A 75 24.10 -28.44 -4.65
N GLN A 76 23.54 -29.22 -3.72
CA GLN A 76 23.86 -30.64 -3.55
C GLN A 76 23.56 -31.48 -4.80
N ARG A 77 22.56 -31.09 -5.61
CA ARG A 77 22.19 -31.76 -6.87
C ARG A 77 22.67 -30.99 -8.12
N ASN A 78 23.60 -30.05 -7.96
CA ASN A 78 24.12 -29.20 -9.04
C ASN A 78 23.01 -28.45 -9.82
N HIS A 79 22.01 -27.96 -9.10
CA HIS A 79 20.94 -27.11 -9.61
C HIS A 79 21.06 -25.70 -9.00
N LYS A 80 20.63 -24.67 -9.74
CA LYS A 80 20.71 -23.26 -9.30
C LYS A 80 19.37 -22.62 -8.91
N THR A 81 18.28 -23.09 -9.50
CA THR A 81 16.95 -22.43 -9.37
C THR A 81 15.81 -23.40 -9.12
N ARG A 82 16.09 -24.71 -9.08
CA ARG A 82 15.10 -25.78 -8.94
C ARG A 82 15.53 -26.86 -7.96
N ILE A 83 14.55 -27.53 -7.36
CA ILE A 83 14.73 -28.74 -6.52
C ILE A 83 13.75 -29.83 -6.96
N HIS A 84 14.08 -31.10 -6.71
CA HIS A 84 13.20 -32.21 -7.05
C HIS A 84 12.01 -32.29 -6.07
N LEU A 85 10.86 -32.80 -6.53
CA LEU A 85 9.67 -32.96 -5.69
C LEU A 85 9.97 -33.79 -4.42
N GLU A 86 10.78 -34.83 -4.53
CA GLU A 86 11.19 -35.65 -3.39
C GLU A 86 11.96 -34.85 -2.33
N ASP A 87 12.87 -33.97 -2.75
CA ASP A 87 13.63 -33.14 -1.81
C ASP A 87 12.73 -32.08 -1.17
N LEU A 88 11.76 -31.55 -1.92
CA LEU A 88 10.75 -30.63 -1.39
C LEU A 88 9.84 -31.32 -0.36
N LEU A 89 9.40 -32.55 -0.64
CA LEU A 89 8.62 -33.36 0.29
C LEU A 89 9.42 -33.65 1.56
N ARG A 90 10.69 -34.05 1.42
CA ARG A 90 11.59 -34.26 2.55
C ARG A 90 11.76 -33.00 3.39
N PHE A 91 11.99 -31.85 2.77
CA PHE A 91 12.12 -30.58 3.49
C PHE A 91 10.82 -30.22 4.24
N ARG A 92 9.66 -30.43 3.62
CA ARG A 92 8.36 -30.24 4.28
C ARG A 92 8.22 -31.18 5.49
N ASP A 93 8.57 -32.45 5.34
CA ASP A 93 8.39 -33.47 6.37
C ASP A 93 9.35 -33.25 7.55
N GLU A 94 10.62 -32.89 7.29
CA GLU A 94 11.59 -32.46 8.31
C GLU A 94 11.07 -31.25 9.12
N LEU A 95 10.47 -30.28 8.43
CA LEU A 95 9.91 -29.10 9.10
C LEU A 95 8.62 -29.41 9.87
N ARG A 96 7.82 -30.37 9.40
CA ARG A 96 6.61 -30.82 10.12
C ARG A 96 6.96 -31.45 11.47
N GLU A 97 8.07 -32.19 11.55
CA GLU A 97 8.61 -32.70 12.81
C GLU A 97 9.09 -31.56 13.74
N GLU A 98 9.74 -30.52 13.19
CA GLU A 98 10.17 -29.34 13.94
C GLU A 98 8.99 -28.57 14.57
N VAL A 99 7.90 -28.40 13.81
CA VAL A 99 6.67 -27.71 14.28
C VAL A 99 5.97 -28.49 15.40
N GLN A 100 6.11 -29.82 15.47
CA GLN A 100 5.56 -30.65 16.55
C GLN A 100 6.40 -30.62 17.84
N SER A 101 7.59 -30.00 17.83
CA SER A 101 8.48 -29.94 18.99
C SER A 101 7.98 -29.00 20.10
N PRO A 102 8.34 -29.22 21.39
CA PRO A 102 7.89 -28.38 22.51
C PRO A 102 8.29 -26.90 22.39
N ARG A 103 9.38 -26.60 21.66
CA ARG A 103 9.83 -25.22 21.39
C ARG A 103 8.84 -24.44 20.51
N SER A 104 8.18 -25.13 19.58
CA SER A 104 7.13 -24.56 18.72
C SER A 104 5.86 -24.21 19.51
N GLN A 105 5.53 -24.99 20.55
CA GLN A 105 4.38 -24.69 21.44
C GLN A 105 4.57 -23.42 22.27
N VAL A 106 5.82 -23.02 22.56
CA VAL A 106 6.11 -21.73 23.18
C VAL A 106 5.97 -20.59 22.16
N ALA A 107 6.32 -20.84 20.90
CA ALA A 107 6.13 -19.87 19.82
C ALA A 107 4.64 -19.65 19.49
N SER A 108 3.80 -20.69 19.55
CA SER A 108 2.35 -20.60 19.34
C SER A 108 1.64 -19.75 20.41
N PHE A 109 2.21 -19.62 21.61
CA PHE A 109 1.70 -18.69 22.62
C PHE A 109 1.81 -17.23 22.15
N PHE A 110 2.86 -16.88 21.40
CA PHE A 110 3.04 -15.54 20.87
C PHE A 110 2.13 -15.22 19.67
N GLU A 111 1.52 -16.24 19.03
CA GLU A 111 0.52 -16.04 17.97
C GLU A 111 -0.76 -15.39 18.48
N ILE A 112 -1.11 -15.61 19.76
CA ILE A 112 -2.23 -14.92 20.42
C ILE A 112 -2.01 -13.40 20.38
N PHE A 113 -0.75 -12.96 20.45
CA PHE A 113 -0.36 -11.55 20.35
C PHE A 113 -0.07 -11.11 18.90
N GLY A 114 -0.36 -11.96 17.92
CA GLY A 114 -0.23 -11.71 16.49
C GLY A 114 1.17 -11.93 15.92
N PHE A 115 2.15 -12.34 16.74
CA PHE A 115 3.49 -12.67 16.26
C PHE A 115 3.45 -13.96 15.44
N PRO A 116 4.11 -14.02 14.28
CA PRO A 116 4.04 -15.19 13.44
C PRO A 116 4.97 -16.29 13.96
N ASN A 117 4.50 -17.54 14.00
CA ASN A 117 5.39 -18.69 14.15
C ASN A 117 6.15 -18.95 12.84
N GLU A 118 7.46 -18.68 12.83
CA GLU A 118 8.26 -18.77 11.61
C GLU A 118 8.27 -20.18 10.98
N SER A 119 8.28 -21.24 11.80
CA SER A 119 8.29 -22.61 11.30
C SER A 119 6.95 -23.02 10.70
N GLU A 120 5.83 -22.55 11.27
CA GLU A 120 4.49 -22.79 10.73
C GLU A 120 4.24 -21.99 9.45
N MET A 121 4.68 -20.73 9.40
CA MET A 121 4.67 -19.95 8.16
C MET A 121 5.46 -20.64 7.06
N LEU A 122 6.68 -21.10 7.37
CA LEU A 122 7.53 -21.79 6.41
C LEU A 122 6.89 -23.11 5.94
N LEU A 123 6.21 -23.84 6.83
CA LEU A 123 5.47 -25.05 6.47
C LEU A 123 4.34 -24.75 5.49
N SER A 124 3.56 -23.68 5.71
CA SER A 124 2.49 -23.27 4.79
C SER A 124 3.01 -22.90 3.39
N VAL A 125 4.20 -22.30 3.31
CA VAL A 125 4.90 -21.98 2.06
C VAL A 125 5.27 -23.27 1.33
N LEU A 126 5.80 -24.27 2.05
CA LEU A 126 6.18 -25.56 1.49
C LEU A 126 4.97 -26.39 1.05
N GLU A 127 3.88 -26.41 1.82
CA GLU A 127 2.66 -27.13 1.47
C GLU A 127 2.04 -26.59 0.18
N LYS A 128 1.94 -25.26 0.05
CA LYS A 128 1.49 -24.63 -1.20
C LYS A 128 2.46 -24.87 -2.36
N GLY A 129 3.76 -24.96 -2.08
CA GLY A 129 4.77 -25.36 -3.05
C GLY A 129 4.56 -26.78 -3.57
N VAL A 130 4.29 -27.74 -2.68
CA VAL A 130 4.03 -29.15 -3.03
C VAL A 130 2.72 -29.27 -3.83
N GLU A 131 1.63 -28.66 -3.36
CA GLU A 131 0.34 -28.64 -4.05
C GLU A 131 0.51 -28.16 -5.51
N ARG A 132 1.32 -27.12 -5.69
CA ARG A 132 1.60 -26.54 -7.01
C ARG A 132 2.29 -27.50 -7.96
N VAL A 133 3.31 -28.21 -7.48
CA VAL A 133 4.05 -29.19 -8.29
C VAL A 133 3.15 -30.39 -8.60
N THR A 134 2.38 -30.87 -7.63
CA THR A 134 1.48 -32.03 -7.81
C THR A 134 0.28 -31.75 -8.72
N SER A 135 -0.21 -30.52 -8.76
CA SER A 135 -1.29 -30.11 -9.68
C SER A 135 -0.80 -29.88 -11.11
N GLU A 136 0.48 -29.58 -11.31
CA GLU A 136 1.13 -29.52 -12.62
C GLU A 136 1.68 -30.88 -13.04
N ILE A 137 0.83 -31.68 -13.70
CA ILE A 137 1.07 -33.06 -14.18
C ILE A 137 2.37 -33.23 -15.00
N LYS A 138 3.06 -32.15 -15.41
CA LYS A 138 4.18 -32.20 -16.37
C LYS A 138 5.60 -32.05 -15.77
N HIS A 139 5.79 -31.63 -14.51
CA HIS A 139 7.14 -31.30 -14.01
C HIS A 139 7.40 -31.79 -12.58
N ASN A 140 8.38 -32.68 -12.39
CA ASN A 140 8.85 -33.13 -11.06
C ASN A 140 9.78 -32.12 -10.36
N TYR A 141 9.93 -30.92 -10.91
CA TYR A 141 10.85 -29.89 -10.42
C TYR A 141 10.08 -28.68 -9.86
N PHE A 142 10.54 -28.19 -8.71
CA PHE A 142 10.03 -27.00 -8.05
C PHE A 142 10.98 -25.82 -8.21
N TYR A 143 10.50 -24.75 -8.84
CA TYR A 143 11.26 -23.51 -9.08
C TYR A 143 11.06 -22.52 -7.92
N TYR A 144 11.92 -22.62 -6.91
CA TYR A 144 11.71 -21.93 -5.62
C TYR A 144 11.89 -20.41 -5.69
N GLN A 145 12.71 -19.88 -6.60
CA GLN A 145 12.90 -18.43 -6.77
C GLN A 145 11.64 -17.78 -7.35
N ASP A 146 11.09 -18.38 -8.41
CA ASP A 146 9.84 -17.94 -9.04
C ASP A 146 8.67 -18.11 -8.08
N PHE A 147 8.63 -19.23 -7.36
CA PHE A 147 7.62 -19.45 -6.34
C PHE A 147 7.64 -18.34 -5.27
N SER A 148 8.83 -18.02 -4.73
CA SER A 148 8.98 -16.94 -3.77
C SER A 148 8.52 -15.59 -4.35
N PHE A 149 8.88 -15.27 -5.59
CA PHE A 149 8.50 -14.00 -6.21
C PHE A 149 6.99 -13.87 -6.48
N TYR A 150 6.36 -14.92 -7.01
CA TYR A 150 4.96 -14.84 -7.43
C TYR A 150 3.98 -15.11 -6.30
N TYR A 151 4.32 -15.97 -5.33
CA TYR A 151 3.38 -16.51 -4.35
C TYR A 151 3.66 -16.09 -2.92
N THR A 152 4.72 -15.32 -2.64
CA THR A 152 4.99 -14.81 -1.28
C THR A 152 5.01 -13.29 -1.23
N ARG A 153 4.62 -12.71 -0.09
CA ARG A 153 4.65 -11.27 0.19
C ARG A 153 5.31 -11.05 1.55
N ILE A 154 6.30 -10.16 1.60
CA ILE A 154 6.99 -9.83 2.86
C ILE A 154 6.08 -8.98 3.75
N ILE A 155 5.96 -9.36 5.02
CA ILE A 155 5.32 -8.60 6.10
C ILE A 155 6.30 -8.35 7.25
N SER A 156 6.03 -7.31 8.05
CA SER A 156 6.80 -7.04 9.27
C SER A 156 6.62 -8.14 10.31
N TRP A 157 7.69 -8.44 11.05
CA TRP A 157 7.65 -9.34 12.20
C TRP A 157 6.70 -8.79 13.28
N TRP A 158 6.83 -7.50 13.60
CA TRP A 158 6.01 -6.79 14.57
C TRP A 158 4.57 -6.58 14.06
N PRO A 159 3.54 -7.13 14.72
CA PRO A 159 2.16 -7.11 14.23
C PRO A 159 1.60 -5.70 14.02
N TRP A 160 1.88 -4.79 14.96
CA TRP A 160 1.44 -3.39 14.90
C TRP A 160 2.14 -2.57 13.82
N LEU A 161 3.28 -3.03 13.29
CA LEU A 161 3.96 -2.39 12.16
C LEU A 161 3.49 -2.93 10.80
N ARG A 162 2.62 -3.95 10.76
CA ARG A 162 2.09 -4.50 9.51
C ARG A 162 1.06 -3.57 8.86
N ASN A 163 0.29 -2.87 9.68
CA ASN A 163 -0.64 -1.85 9.21
C ASN A 163 0.10 -0.49 9.18
N PRO A 164 0.22 0.17 8.02
CA PRO A 164 0.83 1.49 7.91
C PRO A 164 0.22 2.47 8.92
N PHE A 165 -1.11 2.54 9.02
CA PHE A 165 -1.81 3.43 9.93
C PHE A 165 -1.41 3.21 11.40
N ALA A 166 -1.33 1.95 11.84
CA ALA A 166 -0.95 1.63 13.22
C ALA A 166 0.50 2.04 13.54
N LYS A 167 1.42 1.88 12.59
CA LYS A 167 2.81 2.38 12.73
C LYS A 167 2.82 3.89 12.98
N TYR A 168 2.08 4.65 12.19
CA TYR A 168 2.05 6.11 12.33
C TYR A 168 1.37 6.57 13.62
N LEU A 169 0.25 5.93 13.98
CA LEU A 169 -0.43 6.19 15.24
C LEU A 169 0.51 5.95 16.43
N LEU A 170 1.29 4.87 16.41
CA LEU A 170 2.26 4.57 17.45
C LEU A 170 3.38 5.62 17.53
N THR A 171 3.86 6.14 16.39
CA THR A 171 4.82 7.25 16.38
C THR A 171 4.26 8.51 17.04
N VAL A 172 3.02 8.88 16.74
CA VAL A 172 2.36 10.06 17.33
C VAL A 172 2.12 9.85 18.83
N LEU A 173 1.63 8.68 19.25
CA LEU A 173 1.43 8.34 20.66
C LEU A 173 2.76 8.35 21.44
N ALA A 174 3.82 7.82 20.85
CA ALA A 174 5.16 7.87 21.45
C ALA A 174 5.63 9.32 21.62
N TYR A 175 5.45 10.17 20.61
CA TYR A 175 5.76 11.60 20.70
C TYR A 175 5.01 12.26 21.87
N TYR A 176 3.69 12.08 21.98
CA TYR A 176 2.90 12.62 23.10
C TYR A 176 3.30 12.07 24.47
N PHE A 177 3.70 10.80 24.56
CA PHE A 177 4.13 10.19 25.82
C PHE A 177 5.50 10.71 26.26
N PHE A 178 6.45 10.83 25.33
CA PHE A 178 7.82 11.23 25.65
C PHE A 178 7.96 12.75 25.85
N THR A 179 7.08 13.59 25.30
CA THR A 179 7.19 15.05 25.48
C THR A 179 7.12 15.49 26.95
N PRO A 180 6.13 15.08 27.77
CA PRO A 180 6.11 15.42 29.18
C PRO A 180 7.32 14.86 29.94
N VAL A 181 7.75 13.63 29.64
CA VAL A 181 8.98 13.06 30.24
C VAL A 181 10.19 13.93 29.93
N PHE A 182 10.31 14.38 28.68
CA PHE A 182 11.41 15.23 28.25
C PHE A 182 11.39 16.59 28.95
N PHE A 183 10.28 17.33 28.90
CA PHE A 183 10.24 18.69 29.46
C PHE A 183 10.15 18.74 30.99
N CYS A 184 9.48 17.77 31.62
CA CYS A 184 9.35 17.76 33.08
C CYS A 184 10.57 17.16 33.79
N TRP A 185 11.30 16.21 33.18
CA TRP A 185 12.35 15.46 33.90
C TRP A 185 13.76 15.66 33.32
N ILE A 186 13.89 15.87 32.00
CA ILE A 186 15.21 16.03 31.35
C ILE A 186 15.55 17.51 31.24
N VAL A 187 14.62 18.31 30.71
CA VAL A 187 14.81 19.76 30.57
C VAL A 187 14.52 20.50 31.88
N ASP A 188 13.57 19.99 32.67
CA ASP A 188 13.06 20.64 33.90
C ASP A 188 12.62 22.09 33.63
N ASP A 189 11.76 22.25 32.62
CA ASP A 189 11.30 23.55 32.16
C ASP A 189 9.99 23.95 32.86
N GLU A 190 10.07 24.94 33.76
CA GLU A 190 8.90 25.40 34.55
C GLU A 190 7.81 26.06 33.70
N LYS A 191 8.08 26.50 32.46
CA LYS A 191 7.06 27.10 31.58
C LYS A 191 6.29 26.04 30.82
N VAL A 192 6.99 25.03 30.31
CA VAL A 192 6.36 23.92 29.58
C VAL A 192 5.76 22.90 30.55
N CYS A 193 6.37 22.71 31.72
CA CYS A 193 5.90 21.82 32.79
C CYS A 193 5.76 22.57 34.13
N PRO A 194 4.78 23.48 34.26
CA PRO A 194 4.58 24.26 35.48
C PRO A 194 4.11 23.39 36.63
N ASN A 195 4.64 23.67 37.82
CA ASN A 195 4.15 23.11 39.07
C ASN A 195 3.10 24.06 39.68
N ILE A 196 1.82 23.77 39.46
CA ILE A 196 0.69 24.57 39.97
C ILE A 196 0.21 23.93 41.29
N PRO A 197 0.46 24.54 42.47
CA PRO A 197 0.20 23.90 43.77
C PRO A 197 -1.26 23.47 43.96
N GLU A 198 -2.22 24.26 43.45
CA GLU A 198 -3.65 24.00 43.57
C GLU A 198 -4.15 22.82 42.71
N ARG A 199 -3.43 22.49 41.63
CA ARG A 199 -3.80 21.45 40.65
C ARG A 199 -2.87 20.22 40.68
N GLY A 200 -1.76 20.30 41.42
CA GLY A 200 -0.80 19.23 41.59
C GLY A 200 0.07 18.95 40.34
N PRO A 201 0.85 17.85 40.34
CA PRO A 201 1.84 17.55 39.30
C PRO A 201 1.22 17.26 37.92
N TYR A 202 -0.07 16.91 37.89
CA TYR A 202 -0.82 16.70 36.67
C TYR A 202 -0.85 17.96 35.77
N ALA A 203 -0.81 19.16 36.36
CA ALA A 203 -0.90 20.39 35.60
C ALA A 203 0.28 20.58 34.64
N GLY A 204 1.50 20.22 35.08
CA GLY A 204 2.69 20.27 34.24
C GLY A 204 2.63 19.28 33.08
N TRP A 205 2.18 18.04 33.35
CA TRP A 205 2.02 17.02 32.31
C TRP A 205 1.00 17.41 31.24
N LEU A 206 -0.15 17.96 31.64
CA LEU A 206 -1.16 18.45 30.71
C LEU A 206 -0.61 19.58 29.84
N THR A 207 0.10 20.53 30.46
CA THR A 207 0.71 21.68 29.76
C THR A 207 1.73 21.21 28.72
N ALA A 208 2.54 20.22 29.07
CA ALA A 208 3.52 19.64 28.15
C ALA A 208 2.86 18.88 27.00
N MET A 209 1.77 18.14 27.22
CA MET A 209 1.00 17.50 26.13
C MET A 209 0.32 18.53 25.22
N TYR A 210 -0.20 19.62 25.79
CA TYR A 210 -0.72 20.74 25.03
C TYR A 210 0.36 21.40 24.19
N PHE A 211 1.53 21.70 24.77
CA PHE A 211 2.70 22.20 24.05
C PHE A 211 3.12 21.25 22.92
N ALA A 212 3.10 19.92 23.17
CA ALA A 212 3.35 18.92 22.16
C ALA A 212 2.38 19.02 20.98
N SER A 213 1.08 19.19 21.29
CA SER A 213 0.00 19.32 20.31
C SER A 213 0.16 20.57 19.47
N ALA A 214 0.39 21.72 20.12
CA ALA A 214 0.54 23.02 19.45
C ALA A 214 1.78 23.09 18.56
N THR A 215 2.88 22.44 18.99
CA THR A 215 4.12 22.35 18.21
C THR A 215 3.96 21.37 17.04
N LEU A 216 3.40 20.18 17.27
CA LEU A 216 3.19 19.18 16.22
C LEU A 216 2.21 19.66 15.15
N SER A 217 1.16 20.40 15.55
CA SER A 217 0.17 20.95 14.64
C SER A 217 0.64 22.18 13.89
N THR A 218 1.79 22.75 14.26
CA THR A 218 2.32 24.04 13.76
C THR A 218 1.40 25.24 14.02
N VAL A 219 0.38 25.09 14.87
CA VAL A 219 -0.50 26.21 15.27
C VAL A 219 0.27 27.19 16.14
N GLY A 220 1.00 26.69 17.13
CA GLY A 220 1.94 27.48 17.93
C GLY A 220 1.39 28.79 18.49
N TYR A 221 0.32 28.75 19.29
CA TYR A 221 -0.32 29.96 19.86
C TYR A 221 0.63 30.89 20.62
N GLY A 222 1.76 30.39 21.13
CA GLY A 222 2.77 31.20 21.82
C GLY A 222 2.47 31.47 23.29
N ASP A 223 1.39 30.93 23.84
CA ASP A 223 1.03 31.02 25.27
C ASP A 223 1.92 30.13 26.17
N VAL A 224 2.44 29.04 25.61
CA VAL A 224 3.47 28.19 26.22
C VAL A 224 4.70 28.18 25.31
N SER A 225 5.81 28.69 25.81
CA SER A 225 7.07 28.82 25.07
C SER A 225 8.26 28.36 25.91
N VAL A 226 9.30 27.89 25.21
CA VAL A 226 10.58 27.56 25.86
C VAL A 226 11.29 28.82 26.29
N ILE A 227 11.22 29.91 25.51
CA ILE A 227 11.88 31.20 25.80
C ILE A 227 10.93 32.14 26.54
N ASP A 228 11.42 32.79 27.60
CA ASP A 228 10.78 33.92 28.27
C ASP A 228 11.67 35.18 28.19
N ALA A 229 11.09 36.31 27.80
CA ALA A 229 11.79 37.59 27.72
C ALA A 229 12.20 38.16 29.09
N ASN A 230 11.57 37.69 30.17
CA ASN A 230 11.75 38.21 31.53
C ASN A 230 12.65 37.34 32.42
N LEU A 231 13.11 36.18 31.94
CA LEU A 231 13.95 35.24 32.69
C LEU A 231 15.27 34.97 31.96
N GLU A 232 16.39 35.01 32.69
CA GLU A 232 17.68 34.55 32.17
C GLU A 232 17.68 33.02 32.09
N GLN A 233 17.38 32.48 30.91
CA GLN A 233 17.34 31.04 30.70
C GLN A 233 18.70 30.46 30.29
N PRO A 234 19.02 29.22 30.71
CA PRO A 234 20.22 28.55 30.26
C PRO A 234 20.20 28.32 28.75
N ARG A 235 21.32 28.61 28.06
CA ARG A 235 21.44 28.43 26.59
C ARG A 235 21.08 27.04 26.09
N TRP A 236 21.22 26.02 26.94
CA TRP A 236 20.92 24.64 26.56
C TRP A 236 19.41 24.36 26.46
N HIS A 237 18.53 25.06 27.21
CA HIS A 237 17.08 24.93 27.07
C HIS A 237 16.63 25.35 25.66
N VAL A 238 17.16 26.49 25.19
CA VAL A 238 16.88 27.00 23.84
C VAL A 238 17.34 26.00 22.77
N LEU A 239 18.53 25.42 22.93
CA LEU A 239 19.03 24.38 22.02
C LEU A 239 18.10 23.15 22.00
N MET A 240 17.66 22.68 23.17
CA MET A 240 16.72 21.56 23.28
C MET A 240 15.37 21.90 22.65
N GLY A 241 14.87 23.12 22.82
CA GLY A 241 13.66 23.62 22.16
C GLY A 241 13.79 23.61 20.63
N ILE A 242 14.93 24.05 20.09
CA ILE A 242 15.20 24.00 18.64
C ILE A 242 15.20 22.57 18.13
N LEU A 243 15.94 21.67 18.79
CA LEU A 243 15.99 20.25 18.42
C LEU A 243 14.60 19.61 18.50
N TYR A 244 13.82 19.96 19.52
CA TYR A 244 12.45 19.50 19.68
C TYR A 244 11.52 20.00 18.57
N MET A 245 11.63 21.26 18.14
CA MET A 245 10.86 21.78 16.99
C MET A 245 11.20 21.03 15.69
N ILE A 246 12.47 20.74 15.45
CA ILE A 246 12.92 19.94 14.28
C ILE A 246 12.36 18.51 14.37
N LEU A 247 12.45 17.87 15.54
CA LEU A 247 11.87 16.55 15.78
C LEU A 247 10.36 16.54 15.53
N SER A 248 9.65 17.55 16.03
CA SER A 248 8.20 17.71 15.87
C SER A 248 7.82 17.82 14.40
N MET A 249 8.59 18.58 13.61
CA MET A 249 8.41 18.67 12.15
C MET A 249 8.62 17.32 11.46
N ALA A 250 9.64 16.56 11.86
CA ALA A 250 9.86 15.21 11.32
C ALA A 250 8.68 14.27 11.64
N VAL A 251 8.17 14.32 12.87
CA VAL A 251 6.98 13.55 13.27
C VAL A 251 5.75 14.00 12.48
N LEU A 252 5.52 15.29 12.30
CA LEU A 252 4.43 15.83 11.49
C LEU A 252 4.45 15.31 10.05
N VAL A 253 5.62 15.30 9.39
CA VAL A 253 5.75 14.76 8.03
C VAL A 253 5.33 13.29 7.98
N THR A 254 5.71 12.49 8.99
CA THR A 254 5.27 11.10 9.06
C THR A 254 3.77 10.97 9.33
N ALA A 255 3.19 11.84 10.15
CA ALA A 255 1.77 11.87 10.44
C ALA A 255 0.95 12.25 9.19
N ILE A 256 1.35 13.27 8.44
CA ILE A 256 0.71 13.64 7.16
C ILE A 256 0.83 12.49 6.16
N SER A 257 2.00 11.86 6.07
CA SER A 257 2.20 10.68 5.21
C SER A 257 1.25 9.53 5.57
N ALA A 258 0.94 9.36 6.86
CA ALA A 258 -0.05 8.41 7.34
C ALA A 258 -1.43 8.70 6.76
N VAL A 259 -1.86 9.96 6.86
CA VAL A 259 -3.17 10.41 6.38
C VAL A 259 -3.28 10.18 4.87
N VAL A 260 -2.27 10.62 4.11
CA VAL A 260 -2.25 10.49 2.65
C VAL A 260 -2.20 9.03 2.18
N SER A 261 -1.55 8.15 2.95
CA SER A 261 -1.40 6.73 2.60
C SER A 261 -2.50 5.83 3.17
N SER A 262 -3.35 6.33 4.06
CA SER A 262 -4.43 5.58 4.70
C SER A 262 -5.53 5.28 3.69
N THR A 263 -5.35 4.18 2.95
CA THR A 263 -6.33 3.74 1.96
C THR A 263 -7.56 3.16 2.66
N GLY A 264 -8.74 3.74 2.43
CA GLY A 264 -10.01 3.17 2.86
C GLY A 264 -10.64 3.80 4.10
N ASN A 265 -10.26 5.04 4.42
CA ASN A 265 -10.93 5.83 5.45
C ASN A 265 -12.40 6.07 5.06
N PRO A 266 -13.33 6.25 6.03
CA PRO A 266 -14.73 6.53 5.73
C PRO A 266 -14.89 7.82 4.90
N LEU A 267 -14.00 8.79 5.07
CA LEU A 267 -13.96 10.03 4.28
C LEU A 267 -13.60 9.76 2.81
N ASP A 268 -12.64 8.86 2.53
CA ASP A 268 -12.28 8.48 1.16
C ASP A 268 -13.45 7.80 0.46
N ARG A 269 -14.20 6.94 1.17
CA ARG A 269 -15.39 6.28 0.59
C ARG A 269 -16.47 7.30 0.23
N MET A 270 -16.69 8.28 1.10
CA MET A 270 -17.62 9.38 0.83
C MET A 270 -17.13 10.21 -0.37
N HIS A 271 -15.82 10.43 -0.46
CA HIS A 271 -15.19 11.13 -1.59
C HIS A 271 -15.35 10.37 -2.91
N ASP A 272 -15.01 9.08 -2.93
CA ASP A 272 -15.15 8.21 -4.11
C ASP A 272 -16.60 8.14 -4.55
N TRP A 273 -17.54 7.98 -3.61
CA TRP A 273 -18.97 8.03 -3.90
C TRP A 273 -19.39 9.36 -4.52
N ALA A 274 -18.95 10.50 -3.95
CA ALA A 274 -19.28 11.82 -4.47
C ALA A 274 -18.66 12.05 -5.87
N MET A 275 -17.41 11.65 -6.07
CA MET A 275 -16.74 11.74 -7.37
C MET A 275 -17.42 10.84 -8.41
N ASP A 276 -17.82 9.63 -8.05
CA ASP A 276 -18.52 8.73 -8.95
C ASP A 276 -19.90 9.31 -9.32
N HIS A 277 -20.66 9.72 -8.31
CA HIS A 277 -22.02 10.22 -8.49
C HIS A 277 -22.11 11.57 -9.20
N PHE A 278 -21.19 12.51 -8.95
CA PHE A 278 -21.26 13.86 -9.51
C PHE A 278 -20.36 14.10 -10.72
N VAL A 279 -19.30 13.29 -10.90
CA VAL A 279 -18.30 13.47 -11.97
C VAL A 279 -18.32 12.30 -12.97
N ARG A 280 -18.21 11.04 -12.52
CA ARG A 280 -18.04 9.88 -13.43
C ARG A 280 -19.33 9.33 -14.01
N SER A 281 -20.46 9.47 -13.32
CA SER A 281 -21.80 9.04 -13.78
C SER A 281 -22.34 9.86 -14.96
N VAL A 282 -21.61 10.90 -15.38
CA VAL A 282 -22.07 11.90 -16.34
C VAL A 282 -21.66 11.51 -17.76
N ASP A 283 -22.60 11.55 -18.70
CA ASP A 283 -22.41 11.14 -20.09
C ASP A 283 -21.11 11.63 -20.75
N LYS A 284 -20.46 10.71 -21.48
CA LYS A 284 -19.23 10.92 -22.27
C LYS A 284 -19.35 12.00 -23.35
N GLU A 285 -20.57 12.42 -23.68
CA GLU A 285 -20.84 13.43 -24.70
C GLU A 285 -20.48 14.86 -24.28
N LYS A 286 -20.31 15.14 -22.98
CA LYS A 286 -20.05 16.51 -22.50
C LYS A 286 -18.64 17.02 -22.79
N PHE A 287 -18.51 18.33 -22.95
CA PHE A 287 -17.24 19.03 -23.19
C PHE A 287 -16.27 18.91 -22.00
N LEU A 288 -14.98 18.72 -22.30
CA LEU A 288 -13.87 18.61 -21.34
C LEU A 288 -13.88 19.67 -20.21
N TYR A 289 -14.16 20.93 -20.56
CA TYR A 289 -14.22 22.03 -19.57
C TYR A 289 -15.25 21.77 -18.47
N GLN A 290 -16.41 21.21 -18.82
CA GLN A 290 -17.48 20.94 -17.84
C GLN A 290 -17.06 19.84 -16.86
N LEU A 291 -16.35 18.82 -17.34
CA LEU A 291 -15.83 17.73 -16.51
C LEU A 291 -14.77 18.25 -15.54
N ILE A 292 -13.83 19.07 -16.03
CA ILE A 292 -12.78 19.69 -15.20
C ILE A 292 -13.41 20.59 -14.13
N HIS A 293 -14.34 21.47 -14.50
CA HIS A 293 -14.99 22.39 -13.57
C HIS A 293 -15.76 21.64 -12.49
N ARG A 294 -16.47 20.57 -12.84
CA ARG A 294 -17.15 19.70 -11.86
C ARG A 294 -16.18 19.03 -10.90
N THR A 295 -15.06 18.49 -11.39
CA THR A 295 -14.02 17.91 -10.53
C THR A 295 -13.51 18.91 -9.51
N TYR A 296 -13.23 20.15 -9.94
CA TYR A 296 -12.85 21.23 -9.03
C TYR A 296 -13.95 21.52 -8.00
N MET A 297 -15.17 21.75 -8.46
CA MET A 297 -16.30 22.12 -7.58
C MET A 297 -16.57 21.04 -6.54
N VAL A 298 -16.67 19.77 -6.94
CA VAL A 298 -16.91 18.65 -6.01
C VAL A 298 -15.79 18.56 -4.98
N LYS A 299 -14.51 18.62 -5.39
CA LYS A 299 -13.38 18.55 -4.45
C LYS A 299 -13.35 19.71 -3.46
N PHE A 300 -13.52 20.95 -3.93
CA PHE A 300 -13.56 22.11 -3.06
C PHE A 300 -14.78 22.10 -2.13
N SER A 301 -15.95 21.67 -2.61
CA SER A 301 -17.15 21.55 -1.79
C SER A 301 -16.98 20.52 -0.67
N ILE A 302 -16.36 19.37 -0.93
CA ILE A 302 -16.11 18.36 0.10
C ILE A 302 -15.18 18.92 1.18
N ILE A 303 -14.05 19.52 0.79
CA ILE A 303 -13.10 20.14 1.74
C ILE A 303 -13.79 21.25 2.55
N ALA A 304 -14.64 22.08 1.92
CA ALA A 304 -15.37 23.14 2.59
C ALA A 304 -16.39 22.61 3.60
N VAL A 305 -17.10 21.52 3.28
CA VAL A 305 -18.06 20.88 4.19
C VAL A 305 -17.32 20.25 5.38
N GLU A 306 -16.22 19.54 5.14
CA GLU A 306 -15.38 18.97 6.20
C GLU A 306 -14.82 20.08 7.11
N PHE A 307 -14.32 21.17 6.53
CA PHE A 307 -13.84 22.34 7.26
C PHE A 307 -14.94 22.94 8.14
N LEU A 308 -16.12 23.20 7.58
CA LEU A 308 -17.23 23.77 8.33
C LEU A 308 -17.68 22.84 9.46
N ALA A 309 -17.83 21.55 9.19
CA ALA A 309 -18.24 20.56 10.18
C ALA A 309 -17.24 20.49 11.34
N LEU A 310 -15.94 20.40 11.05
CA LEU A 310 -14.90 20.35 12.07
C LEU A 310 -14.90 21.61 12.94
N ASN A 311 -15.00 22.80 12.34
CA ASN A 311 -15.04 24.06 13.07
C ASN A 311 -16.29 24.18 13.94
N LEU A 312 -17.47 23.78 13.44
CA LEU A 312 -18.70 23.80 14.24
C LEU A 312 -18.65 22.83 15.43
N ILE A 313 -18.03 21.64 15.25
CA ILE A 313 -17.75 20.71 16.35
C ILE A 313 -16.80 21.36 17.37
N GLY A 314 -15.72 21.98 16.90
CA GLY A 314 -14.77 22.71 17.75
C GLY A 314 -15.45 23.79 18.59
N VAL A 315 -16.32 24.60 17.96
CA VAL A 315 -17.11 25.62 18.66
C VAL A 315 -18.02 24.99 19.71
N LEU A 316 -18.73 23.91 19.37
CA LEU A 316 -19.63 23.25 20.30
C LEU A 316 -18.87 22.72 21.53
N LEU A 317 -17.74 22.04 21.32
CA LEU A 317 -16.91 21.50 22.40
C LEU A 317 -16.31 22.61 23.28
N ALA A 318 -15.73 23.64 22.65
CA ALA A 318 -15.17 24.78 23.37
C ALA A 318 -16.23 25.52 24.19
N ARG A 319 -17.43 25.74 23.63
CA ARG A 319 -18.53 26.43 24.35
C ARG A 319 -19.06 25.61 25.53
N ILE A 320 -19.10 24.29 25.41
CA ILE A 320 -19.47 23.42 26.54
C ILE A 320 -18.44 23.56 27.66
N PHE A 321 -17.15 23.46 27.34
CA PHE A 321 -16.08 23.56 28.34
C PHE A 321 -15.99 24.95 28.98
N VAL A 322 -16.01 26.01 28.19
CA VAL A 322 -15.98 27.40 28.71
C VAL A 322 -17.19 27.69 29.61
N ARG A 323 -18.34 27.07 29.35
CA ARG A 323 -19.52 27.22 30.23
C ARG A 323 -19.40 26.44 31.54
N LEU A 324 -18.60 25.36 31.54
CA LEU A 324 -18.34 24.54 32.73
C LEU A 324 -17.17 25.08 33.55
N SER A 325 -16.23 25.80 32.92
CA SER A 325 -15.16 26.48 33.65
C SER A 325 -15.73 27.63 34.47
N GLU A 326 -15.31 27.72 35.73
CA GLU A 326 -15.72 28.81 36.65
C GLU A 326 -15.09 30.16 36.29
N GLU A 327 -14.16 30.19 35.33
CA GLU A 327 -13.52 31.39 34.81
C GLU A 327 -14.47 32.12 33.84
N GLU A 328 -15.11 33.21 34.29
CA GLU A 328 -15.91 34.10 33.44
C GLU A 328 -15.02 34.86 32.45
N THR A 329 -14.68 34.24 31.33
CA THR A 329 -13.95 34.93 30.25
C THR A 329 -14.94 35.58 29.28
N GLN A 330 -15.16 36.89 29.42
CA GLN A 330 -16.03 37.69 28.53
C GLN A 330 -15.64 37.60 27.03
N GLN A 331 -14.42 37.16 26.73
CA GLN A 331 -13.87 37.03 25.38
C GLN A 331 -14.50 35.89 24.56
N TRP A 332 -15.13 34.88 25.18
CA TRP A 332 -15.61 33.68 24.48
C TRP A 332 -17.07 33.77 24.06
N THR A 333 -17.40 34.68 23.14
CA THR A 333 -18.69 34.71 22.41
C THR A 333 -18.77 33.60 21.35
N TRP A 334 -19.94 33.39 20.74
CA TRP A 334 -20.09 32.43 19.63
C TRP A 334 -19.13 32.74 18.46
N MET A 335 -19.03 34.02 18.09
CA MET A 335 -18.19 34.45 16.97
C MET A 335 -16.70 34.34 17.28
N THR A 336 -16.27 34.70 18.48
CA THR A 336 -14.86 34.58 18.88
C THR A 336 -14.45 33.12 19.09
N THR A 337 -15.38 32.25 19.51
CA THR A 337 -15.12 30.80 19.55
C THR A 337 -15.00 30.22 18.14
N PHE A 338 -15.83 30.67 17.19
CA PHE A 338 -15.70 30.25 15.80
C PHE A 338 -14.39 30.76 15.18
N TYR A 339 -14.01 32.00 15.48
CA TYR A 339 -12.71 32.55 15.13
C TYR A 339 -11.57 31.70 15.68
N TRP A 340 -11.61 31.32 16.97
CA TRP A 340 -10.67 30.39 17.58
C TRP A 340 -10.58 29.06 16.81
N ALA A 341 -11.73 28.43 16.54
CA ALA A 341 -11.77 27.16 15.82
C ALA A 341 -11.11 27.28 14.44
N VAL A 342 -11.41 28.37 13.72
CA VAL A 342 -10.86 28.64 12.39
C VAL A 342 -9.35 28.85 12.44
N GLN A 343 -8.84 29.76 13.28
CA GLN A 343 -7.39 30.02 13.37
C GLN A 343 -6.59 28.77 13.77
N THR A 344 -7.21 27.87 14.52
CA THR A 344 -6.62 26.60 14.95
C THR A 344 -6.61 25.58 13.81
N THR A 345 -7.76 25.44 13.13
CA THR A 345 -7.91 24.50 12.00
C THR A 345 -7.03 24.90 10.82
N THR A 346 -6.84 26.20 10.60
CA THR A 346 -5.97 26.73 9.53
C THR A 346 -4.51 26.87 9.95
N THR A 347 -4.14 26.42 11.15
CA THR A 347 -2.77 26.50 11.71
C THR A 347 -2.18 27.91 11.73
N ILE A 348 -3.02 28.94 11.90
CA ILE A 348 -2.59 30.33 12.03
C ILE A 348 -2.19 30.64 13.47
N GLY A 349 -3.04 30.23 14.43
CA GLY A 349 -2.74 30.26 15.87
C GLY A 349 -2.24 31.61 16.41
N TYR A 350 -3.04 32.67 16.30
CA TYR A 350 -2.66 33.99 16.80
C TYR A 350 -2.46 34.06 18.33
N GLY A 351 -3.10 33.17 19.09
CA GLY A 351 -2.93 33.11 20.55
C GLY A 351 -3.47 34.34 21.28
N ASP A 352 -4.46 35.01 20.67
CA ASP A 352 -5.01 36.31 21.08
C ASP A 352 -6.24 36.21 22.00
N LEU A 353 -6.63 34.99 22.37
CA LEU A 353 -7.72 34.71 23.29
C LEU A 353 -7.18 34.05 24.55
N ASP A 354 -7.55 34.59 25.72
CA ASP A 354 -7.17 34.01 26.99
C ASP A 354 -7.88 32.67 27.18
N MET A 355 -7.09 31.62 27.35
CA MET A 355 -7.56 30.24 27.40
C MET A 355 -7.62 29.76 28.86
N PRO A 356 -8.81 29.37 29.36
CA PRO A 356 -8.90 28.67 30.63
C PRO A 356 -8.05 27.40 30.60
N PHE A 357 -7.38 27.11 31.71
CA PHE A 357 -6.45 25.98 31.77
C PHE A 357 -7.09 24.64 31.37
N ASP A 358 -8.34 24.41 31.80
CA ASP A 358 -9.06 23.16 31.53
C ASP A 358 -9.44 23.01 30.04
N MET A 359 -9.44 24.11 29.28
CA MET A 359 -9.65 24.09 27.83
C MET A 359 -8.52 23.36 27.08
N ARG A 360 -7.34 23.20 27.70
CA ARG A 360 -6.20 22.47 27.12
C ARG A 360 -6.55 21.03 26.73
N TRP A 361 -7.46 20.37 27.46
CA TRP A 361 -7.96 19.04 27.07
C TRP A 361 -8.64 19.05 25.70
N VAL A 362 -9.55 20.02 25.50
CA VAL A 362 -10.27 20.18 24.24
C VAL A 362 -9.29 20.54 23.13
N GLN A 363 -8.33 21.41 23.43
CA GLN A 363 -7.31 21.84 22.46
C GLN A 363 -6.42 20.70 22.01
N ILE A 364 -5.90 19.87 22.91
CA ILE A 364 -5.09 18.69 22.56
C ILE A 364 -5.83 17.83 21.52
N ILE A 365 -7.09 17.50 21.80
CA ILE A 365 -7.91 16.67 20.91
C ILE A 365 -8.21 17.41 19.59
N PHE A 366 -8.62 18.67 19.68
CA PHE A 366 -9.00 19.46 18.51
C PHE A 366 -7.81 19.69 17.58
N LEU A 367 -6.63 19.99 18.12
CA LEU A 367 -5.38 20.16 17.37
C LEU A 367 -5.03 18.91 16.56
N VAL A 368 -5.18 17.70 17.13
CA VAL A 368 -4.95 16.45 16.40
C VAL A 368 -5.87 16.32 15.19
N PHE A 369 -7.18 16.61 15.35
CA PHE A 369 -8.13 16.56 14.24
C PHE A 369 -7.91 17.68 13.21
N SER A 370 -7.55 18.89 13.66
CA SER A 370 -7.17 20.01 12.79
C SER A 370 -5.95 19.67 11.95
N THR A 371 -4.90 19.10 12.55
CA THR A 371 -3.70 18.67 11.81
C THR A 371 -4.02 17.57 10.81
N TYR A 372 -4.85 16.60 11.17
CA TYR A 372 -5.34 15.58 10.24
C TYR A 372 -6.05 16.23 9.04
N PHE A 373 -6.98 17.16 9.30
CA PHE A 373 -7.75 17.83 8.25
C PHE A 373 -6.85 18.62 7.29
N VAL A 374 -5.85 19.35 7.80
CA VAL A 374 -4.89 20.09 6.97
C VAL A 374 -4.06 19.14 6.11
N GLY A 375 -3.54 18.07 6.70
CA GLY A 375 -2.77 17.05 5.97
C GLY A 375 -3.57 16.40 4.84
N ASP A 376 -4.81 16.00 5.12
CA ASP A 376 -5.73 15.43 4.13
C ASP A 376 -6.07 16.44 3.02
N SER A 377 -6.44 17.67 3.38
CA SER A 377 -6.76 18.74 2.44
C SER A 377 -5.59 19.05 1.50
N LEU A 378 -4.37 19.14 2.02
CA LEU A 378 -3.16 19.34 1.21
C LEU A 378 -2.88 18.15 0.29
N GLY A 379 -3.07 16.91 0.76
CA GLY A 379 -2.94 15.71 -0.06
C GLY A 379 -3.94 15.67 -1.22
N ARG A 380 -5.19 16.07 -0.98
CA ARG A 380 -6.26 16.17 -1.98
C ARG A 380 -5.99 17.27 -3.01
N LEU A 381 -5.46 18.41 -2.57
CA LEU A 381 -5.05 19.51 -3.47
C LEU A 381 -3.80 19.14 -4.29
N GLY A 382 -2.82 18.46 -3.67
CA GLY A 382 -1.61 17.99 -4.34
C GLY A 382 -1.87 16.90 -5.40
N SER A 383 -2.93 16.12 -5.25
CA SER A 383 -3.37 15.12 -6.25
C SER A 383 -4.24 15.71 -7.36
N LEU A 384 -4.89 16.85 -7.14
CA LEU A 384 -5.83 17.48 -8.07
C LEU A 384 -5.23 17.74 -9.46
N SER A 385 -4.02 18.29 -9.54
CA SER A 385 -3.37 18.56 -10.84
C SER A 385 -3.11 17.28 -11.64
N ARG A 386 -2.65 16.22 -10.96
CA ARG A 386 -2.40 14.90 -11.56
C ARG A 386 -3.70 14.27 -12.05
N GLU A 387 -4.77 14.34 -11.25
CA GLU A 387 -6.08 13.82 -11.62
C GLU A 387 -6.69 14.57 -12.81
N ILE A 388 -6.60 15.90 -12.83
CA ILE A 388 -7.07 16.69 -13.98
C ILE A 388 -6.27 16.35 -15.23
N GLY A 389 -4.94 16.21 -15.11
CA GLY A 389 -4.10 15.73 -16.21
C GLY A 389 -4.55 14.36 -16.71
N ALA A 390 -4.85 13.43 -15.80
CA ALA A 390 -5.34 12.10 -16.14
C ALA A 390 -6.72 12.15 -16.83
N VAL A 391 -7.64 12.98 -16.35
CA VAL A 391 -8.96 13.19 -16.98
C VAL A 391 -8.81 13.77 -18.38
N ARG A 392 -7.93 14.77 -18.59
CA ARG A 392 -7.66 15.34 -19.92
C ARG A 392 -7.12 14.30 -20.89
N ARG A 393 -6.14 13.51 -20.45
CA ARG A 393 -5.53 12.44 -21.26
C ARG A 393 -6.53 11.35 -21.59
N GLN A 394 -7.30 10.87 -20.60
CA GLN A 394 -8.34 9.87 -20.82
C GLN A 394 -9.43 10.39 -21.76
N TYR A 395 -9.88 11.63 -21.58
CA TYR A 395 -10.90 12.23 -22.44
C TYR A 395 -10.40 12.37 -23.89
N ALA A 396 -9.15 12.82 -24.08
CA ALA A 396 -8.53 12.91 -25.40
C ALA A 396 -8.34 11.51 -26.03
N TRP A 397 -7.95 10.53 -25.21
CA TRP A 397 -7.77 9.13 -25.61
C TRP A 397 -9.08 8.48 -26.07
N ASP A 398 -10.14 8.59 -25.28
CA ASP A 398 -11.45 7.99 -25.56
C ASP A 398 -12.09 8.51 -26.86
N ARG A 399 -11.71 9.73 -27.28
CA ARG A 399 -12.20 10.38 -28.50
C ARG A 399 -11.23 10.28 -29.68
N ARG A 400 -10.05 9.68 -29.48
CA ARG A 400 -9.07 9.52 -30.55
C ARG A 400 -9.55 8.40 -31.47
N GLU A 401 -9.91 8.76 -32.70
CA GLU A 401 -10.21 7.80 -33.75
C GLU A 401 -8.91 7.22 -34.32
N VAL A 402 -9.02 6.06 -34.98
CA VAL A 402 -7.88 5.45 -35.68
C VAL A 402 -7.48 6.38 -36.83
N SER A 403 -6.24 6.88 -36.79
CA SER A 403 -5.67 7.75 -37.81
C SER A 403 -4.26 7.29 -38.18
N GLU A 404 -3.79 7.66 -39.36
CA GLU A 404 -2.42 7.36 -39.80
C GLU A 404 -1.37 7.89 -38.81
N GLY A 405 -1.57 9.11 -38.28
CA GLY A 405 -0.71 9.67 -37.25
C GLY A 405 -0.71 8.88 -35.94
N LEU A 406 -1.87 8.32 -35.52
CA LEU A 406 -1.92 7.40 -34.38
C LEU A 406 -1.08 6.14 -34.64
N ILE A 407 -1.15 5.61 -35.86
CA ILE A 407 -0.41 4.42 -36.25
C ILE A 407 1.10 4.68 -36.18
N ILE A 408 1.53 5.75 -36.84
CA ILE A 408 2.93 6.20 -36.87
C ILE A 408 3.47 6.52 -35.47
N ASP A 409 2.67 7.14 -34.59
CA ASP A 409 3.11 7.52 -33.25
C ASP A 409 3.37 6.31 -32.33
N MET A 410 2.74 5.15 -32.60
CA MET A 410 2.71 4.00 -31.67
C MET A 410 3.46 2.77 -32.15
N GLN A 411 3.75 2.67 -33.45
CA GLN A 411 4.54 1.58 -34.03
C GLN A 411 6.01 1.66 -33.60
N ALA A 412 6.67 0.50 -33.47
CA ALA A 412 8.13 0.44 -33.35
C ALA A 412 8.83 0.80 -34.68
N GLU A 413 10.14 1.08 -34.67
CA GLU A 413 10.93 1.68 -35.77
C GLU A 413 10.85 0.99 -37.15
N GLU A 414 10.29 -0.21 -37.27
CA GLU A 414 10.08 -0.85 -38.58
C GLU A 414 8.76 -0.38 -39.20
N HIS A 415 8.84 0.17 -40.41
CA HIS A 415 7.74 0.71 -41.21
C HIS A 415 6.68 -0.36 -41.61
N ASP A 416 5.96 -0.88 -40.63
CA ASP A 416 4.72 -1.63 -40.77
C ASP A 416 3.54 -0.61 -40.84
N ASP A 417 2.51 -0.88 -41.65
CA ASP A 417 1.27 -0.08 -41.69
C ASP A 417 0.24 -0.52 -40.63
N LYS A 418 0.69 -1.30 -39.63
CA LYS A 418 -0.10 -1.94 -38.59
C LYS A 418 0.60 -1.82 -37.24
N ILE A 419 -0.22 -1.95 -36.19
CA ILE A 419 0.23 -2.00 -34.80
C ILE A 419 -0.33 -3.28 -34.20
N ASP A 420 0.51 -4.00 -33.45
CA ASP A 420 0.07 -5.18 -32.73
C ASP A 420 -0.66 -4.83 -31.41
N GLN A 421 -1.17 -5.85 -30.73
CA GLN A 421 -1.89 -5.64 -29.46
C GLN A 421 -0.99 -5.10 -28.33
N TYR A 422 0.28 -5.51 -28.29
CA TYR A 422 1.23 -5.20 -27.23
C TYR A 422 1.79 -3.77 -27.40
N GLU A 423 2.14 -3.40 -28.61
CA GLU A 423 2.52 -2.05 -29.03
C GLU A 423 1.39 -1.07 -28.72
N PHE A 424 0.16 -1.38 -29.14
CA PHE A 424 -0.99 -0.54 -28.83
C PHE A 424 -1.16 -0.40 -27.31
N ALA A 425 -1.10 -1.48 -26.54
CA ALA A 425 -1.24 -1.42 -25.09
C ALA A 425 -0.12 -0.61 -24.41
N LEU A 426 1.15 -0.84 -24.77
CA LEU A 426 2.29 -0.15 -24.18
C LEU A 426 2.29 1.34 -24.53
N ALA A 427 2.05 1.67 -25.80
CA ALA A 427 1.94 3.05 -26.26
C ALA A 427 0.75 3.76 -25.60
N SER A 428 -0.39 3.09 -25.45
CA SER A 428 -1.54 3.61 -24.70
C SER A 428 -1.19 3.95 -23.26
N LEU A 429 -0.46 3.07 -22.57
CA LEU A 429 -0.04 3.30 -21.19
C LEU A 429 0.92 4.49 -21.06
N LEU A 430 1.81 4.68 -22.03
CA LEU A 430 2.71 5.83 -22.11
C LEU A 430 1.96 7.13 -22.41
N VAL A 431 1.07 7.14 -23.40
CA VAL A 431 0.25 8.31 -23.77
C VAL A 431 -0.66 8.74 -22.61
N LEU A 432 -1.24 7.77 -21.89
CA LEU A 432 -2.05 8.04 -20.70
C LEU A 432 -1.21 8.42 -19.46
N GLN A 433 0.13 8.34 -19.54
CA GLN A 433 1.07 8.52 -18.44
C GLN A 433 0.76 7.63 -17.25
N LYS A 434 0.41 6.36 -17.52
CA LYS A 434 0.27 5.30 -16.51
C LYS A 434 1.60 4.66 -16.17
N VAL A 435 2.54 4.69 -17.12
CA VAL A 435 3.94 4.26 -16.99
C VAL A 435 4.83 5.29 -17.69
N THR A 436 6.11 5.32 -17.33
CA THR A 436 7.15 6.15 -17.98
C THR A 436 8.20 5.27 -18.65
N TYR A 437 9.05 5.87 -19.49
CA TYR A 437 10.19 5.16 -20.07
C TYR A 437 11.11 4.58 -18.97
N ASP A 438 11.31 5.32 -17.88
CA ASP A 438 12.14 4.87 -16.75
C ASP A 438 11.53 3.66 -16.02
N ASP A 439 10.21 3.47 -16.09
CA ASP A 439 9.55 2.26 -15.58
C ASP A 439 9.74 1.07 -16.52
N ILE A 440 9.75 1.31 -17.84
CA ILE A 440 9.82 0.26 -18.88
C ILE A 440 11.26 -0.20 -19.12
N LYS A 441 12.22 0.73 -19.20
CA LYS A 441 13.63 0.47 -19.47
C LYS A 441 14.22 -0.67 -18.61
N PRO A 442 14.12 -0.67 -17.27
CA PRO A 442 14.68 -1.76 -16.46
C PRO A 442 13.99 -3.11 -16.71
N ILE A 443 12.70 -3.10 -17.08
CA ILE A 443 11.96 -4.32 -17.44
C ILE A 443 12.48 -4.88 -18.77
N MET A 444 12.66 -4.01 -19.76
CA MET A 444 13.18 -4.39 -21.08
C MET A 444 14.66 -4.77 -21.04
N ASP A 445 15.48 -4.08 -20.24
CA ASP A 445 16.87 -4.42 -20.02
C ASP A 445 16.97 -5.81 -19.37
N LYS A 446 16.12 -6.12 -18.39
CA LYS A 446 16.02 -7.48 -17.83
C LYS A 446 15.59 -8.51 -18.87
N PHE A 447 14.63 -8.18 -19.73
CA PHE A 447 14.21 -9.07 -20.82
C PHE A 447 15.38 -9.36 -21.77
N ARG A 448 16.09 -8.33 -22.24
CA ARG A 448 17.27 -8.47 -23.12
C ARG A 448 18.36 -9.36 -22.50
N VAL A 449 18.63 -9.19 -21.21
CA VAL A 449 19.57 -10.05 -20.47
C VAL A 449 19.11 -11.51 -20.45
N LEU A 450 17.82 -11.76 -20.32
CA LEU A 450 17.26 -13.12 -20.26
C LEU A 450 17.09 -13.78 -21.65
N ALA A 451 16.81 -12.98 -22.67
CA ALA A 451 16.57 -13.45 -24.04
C ALA A 451 17.88 -13.58 -24.85
N GLY A 452 18.94 -12.88 -24.44
CA GLY A 452 20.23 -12.93 -25.12
C GLY A 452 20.13 -12.37 -26.54
N ASN A 453 20.41 -13.20 -27.53
CA ASN A 453 20.30 -12.84 -28.95
C ASN A 453 18.93 -13.17 -29.56
N ASN A 454 18.02 -13.76 -28.77
CA ASN A 454 16.68 -14.11 -29.23
C ASN A 454 15.70 -12.99 -28.87
N ASP A 455 14.66 -12.81 -29.68
CA ASP A 455 13.55 -11.89 -29.39
C ASP A 455 12.48 -12.55 -28.50
N TYR A 456 12.74 -13.75 -27.98
CA TYR A 456 11.84 -14.50 -27.11
C TYR A 456 12.61 -15.25 -26.03
N ILE A 457 11.93 -15.55 -24.92
CA ILE A 457 12.43 -16.39 -23.83
C ILE A 457 11.70 -17.73 -23.92
N SER A 458 12.41 -18.80 -24.27
CA SER A 458 11.85 -20.15 -24.33
C SER A 458 12.26 -20.99 -23.13
N ILE A 459 11.42 -21.97 -22.76
CA ILE A 459 11.71 -22.93 -21.69
C ILE A 459 12.83 -23.89 -22.13
N GLU A 460 12.89 -24.20 -23.43
CA GLU A 460 13.80 -25.18 -24.02
C GLU A 460 15.25 -24.66 -24.05
N ASP A 461 15.46 -23.38 -24.42
CA ASP A 461 16.79 -22.76 -24.45
C ASP A 461 17.39 -22.62 -23.04
N GLN A 462 16.56 -22.38 -22.02
CA GLN A 462 17.01 -22.35 -20.63
C GLN A 462 17.41 -23.73 -20.09
N ALA A 463 16.75 -24.79 -20.54
CA ALA A 463 17.12 -26.16 -20.19
C ALA A 463 18.46 -26.56 -20.86
N LEU A 464 18.69 -26.12 -22.10
CA LEU A 464 19.92 -26.37 -22.86
C LEU A 464 21.12 -25.59 -22.31
N ASP A 465 20.98 -24.28 -22.01
CA ASP A 465 22.07 -23.45 -21.48
C ASP A 465 22.49 -23.88 -20.06
N GLN A 466 21.54 -24.37 -19.24
CA GLN A 466 21.85 -25.00 -17.97
C GLN A 466 22.60 -26.33 -18.14
N SER A 467 22.21 -27.15 -19.12
CA SER A 467 22.86 -28.45 -19.38
C SER A 467 24.28 -28.31 -19.93
N ASN A 468 24.51 -27.33 -20.80
CA ASN A 468 25.83 -27.03 -21.38
C ASN A 468 26.79 -26.44 -20.35
N ARG A 469 26.32 -25.58 -19.43
CA ARG A 469 27.16 -25.06 -18.33
C ARG A 469 27.54 -26.13 -17.31
N THR A 470 26.68 -27.12 -17.05
CA THR A 470 27.06 -28.29 -16.22
C THR A 470 28.09 -29.19 -16.89
N ASN A 471 28.09 -29.28 -18.22
CA ASN A 471 29.09 -30.03 -18.97
C ASN A 471 30.44 -29.28 -19.07
N SER A 472 30.43 -27.94 -19.19
CA SER A 472 31.68 -27.15 -19.22
C SER A 472 32.37 -27.09 -17.86
N MET A 473 31.62 -27.08 -16.75
CA MET A 473 32.19 -27.14 -15.38
C MET A 473 32.86 -28.48 -15.04
N ASN A 474 32.57 -29.56 -15.77
CA ASN A 474 33.30 -30.84 -15.62
C ASN A 474 34.61 -30.89 -16.43
N CYS A 475 34.87 -29.92 -17.30
CA CYS A 475 36.07 -29.87 -18.13
C CYS A 475 37.14 -28.88 -17.60
N ASP A 476 36.74 -27.86 -16.84
CA ASP A 476 37.64 -26.79 -16.37
C ASP A 476 37.90 -26.84 -14.85
N ALA A 477 38.32 -28.01 -14.34
CA ALA A 477 38.93 -28.11 -13.00
C ALA A 477 40.43 -27.78 -13.04
N SER A 478 40.80 -26.65 -13.65
CA SER A 478 42.06 -25.95 -13.41
C SER A 478 41.90 -24.49 -13.81
N ASP A 479 41.46 -23.67 -12.87
CA ASP A 479 42.06 -22.37 -12.54
C ASP A 479 41.03 -21.50 -11.82
N GLY A 480 41.54 -20.79 -10.82
CA GLY A 480 40.76 -20.05 -9.85
C GLY A 480 40.24 -18.69 -10.32
N GLU A 481 39.41 -18.17 -9.43
CA GLU A 481 38.99 -16.77 -9.23
C GLU A 481 37.72 -16.23 -9.94
N LEU A 482 36.95 -15.52 -9.08
CA LEU A 482 36.13 -14.33 -9.33
C LEU A 482 34.76 -14.49 -10.03
N TYR A 483 33.64 -14.34 -9.31
CA TYR A 483 33.10 -13.06 -8.83
C TYR A 483 31.75 -13.20 -8.11
N ALA A 484 31.55 -12.27 -7.17
CA ALA A 484 30.31 -11.92 -6.49
C ALA A 484 29.34 -11.12 -7.37
N LEU A 485 28.04 -11.20 -7.07
CA LEU A 485 27.04 -10.11 -7.05
C LEU A 485 25.64 -10.70 -6.75
N TYR A 486 24.82 -9.92 -6.04
CA TYR A 486 23.49 -10.21 -5.47
C TYR A 486 23.45 -10.66 -3.99
N GLU A 487 23.59 -9.66 -3.11
CA GLU A 487 22.87 -9.61 -1.81
C GLU A 487 21.64 -8.68 -1.93
#